data_AF-A0A134ASX0-F1
#
_entry.id   AF-A0A134ASX0-F1
#
_cell.length_a   1.000
_cell.length_b   1.000
_cell.length_c   1.000
_cell.angle_alpha   90.00
_cell.angle_beta   90.00
_cell.angle_gamma   90.00
#
_symmetry.space_group_name_H-M   'P 1'
#
loop_
_entity.id
_entity.type
_entity.pdbx_description
1 polymer ?
#
loop_
_entity_poly.entity_id
_entity_poly.type
_entity_poly.pdbx_seq_one_letter_code
_entity_poly.pdbx_strand_id
1 'polypeptide(L)'
;MIYKYKAFRGSEKVKGNIEADNLKEAKEKLKREGLRPIKIEENIESSNSFGYKKKFKNEDLYILFRQLSLFINSGINIEKAFEILPSQFPKDKGKILSDIRDSLRSGSDLSDSMKMTGAFPSLVINMVYVGENTSSLGKIFDKLSDYYIKKRKTQSKIIEAMAYPCILLVTSIFIINFLIINVIPSFGQIFADNNNLLPLPIRILMGFSNFVYKYYLFIILLLIFVVAIALIHNKKKPKTFHSLLLKSSYYKMTRSMNLSFNMDLLLGSGLTVDRSLEIISSMEKNSVLKEKYQEILFKLKSGDPLYKGSQEAGVFSKVLVSMIRVGEESSSLREIFSIMSSYYEEELNSRNQKILGLMGPILIIIMALIIGFIVLSIALPIFDMVNQF
;
A
#
# COMPACT_ATOMS: atom_id res chain seq x y z
N MET A 1 8.42 30.53 -6.25
CA MET A 1 7.96 30.72 -4.85
C MET A 1 6.89 31.80 -4.83
N ILE A 2 5.87 31.72 -3.97
CA ILE A 2 4.83 32.74 -3.88
C ILE A 2 5.16 33.72 -2.75
N TYR A 3 5.30 35.00 -3.08
CA TYR A 3 5.52 36.09 -2.13
C TYR A 3 4.24 36.88 -1.94
N LYS A 4 3.87 37.13 -0.68
CA LYS A 4 2.78 38.04 -0.35
C LYS A 4 3.35 39.45 -0.24
N TYR A 5 2.81 40.38 -1.02
CA TYR A 5 3.28 41.75 -1.03
C TYR A 5 2.23 42.72 -0.51
N LYS A 6 2.69 43.78 0.16
CA LYS A 6 1.96 45.03 0.34
C LYS A 6 2.74 46.11 -0.40
N ALA A 7 2.11 46.76 -1.37
CA ALA A 7 2.74 47.78 -2.20
C ALA A 7 1.83 49.00 -2.37
N PHE A 8 2.43 50.14 -2.72
CA PHE A 8 1.68 51.32 -3.15
C PHE A 8 1.52 51.32 -4.67
N ARG A 9 0.30 51.57 -5.13
CA ARG A 9 -0.01 51.94 -6.51
C ARG A 9 -0.42 53.42 -6.48
N GLY A 10 0.53 54.31 -6.77
CA GLY A 10 0.34 55.75 -6.49
C GLY A 10 0.15 56.00 -4.98
N SER A 11 -1.05 56.44 -4.60
CA SER A 11 -1.44 56.74 -3.20
C SER A 11 -2.18 55.58 -2.50
N GLU A 12 -2.56 54.53 -3.22
CA GLU A 12 -3.37 53.44 -2.68
C GLU A 12 -2.51 52.24 -2.25
N LYS A 13 -2.84 51.65 -1.09
CA LYS A 13 -2.18 50.43 -0.58
C LYS A 13 -2.86 49.19 -1.18
N VAL A 14 -2.14 48.47 -2.02
CA VAL A 14 -2.58 47.22 -2.66
C VAL A 14 -1.88 46.04 -2.00
N LYS A 15 -2.62 44.95 -1.76
CA LYS A 15 -2.09 43.68 -1.27
C LYS A 15 -2.33 42.60 -2.31
N GLY A 16 -1.33 41.76 -2.57
CA GLY A 16 -1.43 40.69 -3.56
C GLY A 16 -0.39 39.60 -3.34
N ASN A 17 -0.43 38.58 -4.19
CA ASN A 17 0.57 37.52 -4.23
C ASN A 17 1.30 37.61 -5.57
N ILE A 18 2.60 37.39 -5.56
CA ILE A 18 3.43 37.37 -6.78
C ILE A 18 4.35 36.16 -6.80
N GLU A 19 4.45 35.50 -7.95
CA GLU A 19 5.32 34.34 -8.13
C GLU A 19 6.70 34.77 -8.67
N ALA A 20 7.74 34.39 -7.94
CA ALA A 20 9.13 34.66 -8.28
C ALA A 20 10.06 33.60 -7.70
N ASP A 21 11.24 33.41 -8.28
CA ASP A 21 12.20 32.41 -7.83
C ASP A 21 13.04 32.91 -6.65
N ASN A 22 13.18 34.22 -6.50
CA ASN A 22 13.83 34.85 -5.35
C ASN A 22 13.22 36.24 -5.03
N LEU A 23 13.50 36.74 -3.81
CA LEU A 23 13.04 38.05 -3.33
C LEU A 23 13.43 39.21 -4.26
N LYS A 24 14.58 39.11 -4.94
CA LYS A 24 15.10 40.14 -5.85
C LYS A 24 14.25 40.22 -7.12
N GLU A 25 13.90 39.07 -7.69
CA GLU A 25 13.03 38.95 -8.86
C GLU A 25 11.59 39.37 -8.52
N ALA A 26 11.07 39.02 -7.34
CA ALA A 26 9.75 39.48 -6.87
C ALA A 26 9.68 41.02 -6.83
N LYS A 27 10.74 41.66 -6.34
CA LYS A 27 10.85 43.12 -6.26
C LYS A 27 10.96 43.76 -7.64
N GLU A 28 11.65 43.12 -8.58
CA GLU A 28 11.78 43.61 -9.96
C GLU A 28 10.46 43.49 -10.74
N LYS A 29 9.75 42.36 -10.61
CA LYS A 29 8.42 42.19 -11.22
C LYS A 29 7.41 43.21 -10.69
N LEU A 30 7.37 43.44 -9.37
CA LEU A 30 6.50 44.47 -8.77
C LEU A 30 6.83 45.88 -9.28
N LYS A 31 8.12 46.19 -9.46
CA LYS A 31 8.53 47.47 -10.05
C LYS A 31 8.10 47.62 -11.52
N ARG A 32 8.18 46.55 -12.32
CA ARG A 32 7.71 46.54 -13.72
C ARG A 32 6.21 46.77 -13.83
N GLU A 33 5.44 46.34 -12.84
CA GLU A 33 3.99 46.60 -12.73
C GLU A 33 3.64 47.98 -12.15
N GLY A 34 4.63 48.83 -11.89
CA GLY A 34 4.44 50.17 -11.33
C GLY A 34 4.09 50.19 -9.84
N LEU A 35 4.30 49.09 -9.12
CA LEU A 35 4.01 48.94 -7.69
C LEU A 35 5.27 49.24 -6.86
N ARG A 36 5.13 50.06 -5.82
CA ARG A 36 6.21 50.36 -4.85
C ARG A 36 6.09 49.46 -3.62
N PRO A 37 6.91 48.39 -3.47
CA PRO A 37 6.76 47.44 -2.38
C PRO A 37 7.15 48.03 -1.02
N ILE A 38 6.29 47.85 -0.03
CA ILE A 38 6.47 48.24 1.38
C ILE A 38 6.97 47.05 2.19
N LYS A 39 6.36 45.87 1.96
CA LYS A 39 6.71 44.62 2.64
C LYS A 39 6.49 43.47 1.67
N ILE A 40 7.49 42.62 1.50
CA ILE A 40 7.43 41.39 0.73
C ILE A 40 7.77 40.27 1.72
N GLU A 41 6.79 39.45 2.06
CA GLU A 41 6.96 38.30 2.94
C GLU A 41 6.85 37.03 2.11
N GLU A 42 7.78 36.12 2.30
CA GLU A 42 7.69 34.79 1.72
C GLU A 42 6.48 34.09 2.34
N ASN A 43 5.54 33.64 1.50
CA ASN A 43 4.37 32.94 2.01
C ASN A 43 4.74 31.48 2.29
N ILE A 44 5.28 31.23 3.49
CA ILE A 44 5.73 29.91 3.95
C ILE A 44 4.57 28.90 4.01
N GLU A 45 3.31 29.35 4.06
CA GLU A 45 2.15 28.46 3.99
C GLU A 45 1.96 27.82 2.61
N SER A 46 2.57 28.39 1.55
CA SER A 46 2.50 27.87 0.18
C SER A 46 3.73 27.07 -0.27
N SER A 47 4.79 27.03 0.53
CA SER A 47 6.01 26.24 0.27
C SER A 47 6.01 24.86 0.95
N ASN A 48 4.93 24.50 1.65
CA ASN A 48 4.69 23.13 2.11
C ASN A 48 4.19 22.18 1.01
N SER A 49 4.54 22.44 -0.25
CA SER A 49 4.62 21.39 -1.26
C SER A 49 5.89 20.57 -1.01
N PHE A 50 5.96 19.89 0.14
CA PHE A 50 6.68 18.63 0.19
C PHE A 50 6.02 17.78 -0.89
N GLY A 51 6.68 17.69 -2.04
CA GLY A 51 6.18 17.11 -3.27
C GLY A 51 5.99 15.61 -3.13
N TYR A 52 5.04 15.19 -2.29
CA TYR A 52 4.36 13.93 -2.44
C TYR A 52 3.62 14.05 -3.77
N LYS A 53 4.29 13.67 -4.87
CA LYS A 53 3.64 13.42 -6.16
C LYS A 53 2.37 12.64 -5.85
N LYS A 54 1.21 13.28 -6.00
CA LYS A 54 -0.07 12.74 -5.55
C LYS A 54 -0.42 11.60 -6.49
N LYS A 55 -0.09 10.39 -6.06
CA LYS A 55 -0.32 9.17 -6.84
C LYS A 55 -1.81 8.81 -6.82
N PHE A 56 -2.28 8.26 -7.92
CA PHE A 56 -3.62 7.69 -7.99
C PHE A 56 -3.72 6.47 -7.06
N LYS A 57 -4.86 6.32 -6.36
CA LYS A 57 -5.17 5.08 -5.62
C LYS A 57 -5.64 4.01 -6.61
N ASN A 58 -5.70 2.75 -6.16
CA ASN A 58 -6.18 1.63 -6.99
C ASN A 58 -7.60 1.88 -7.53
N GLU A 59 -8.48 2.48 -6.72
CA GLU A 59 -9.85 2.84 -7.13
C GLU A 59 -9.86 3.88 -8.24
N ASP A 60 -9.05 4.92 -8.11
CA ASP A 60 -8.97 5.98 -9.11
C ASP A 60 -8.42 5.45 -10.44
N LEU A 61 -7.42 4.56 -10.37
CA LEU A 61 -6.83 3.91 -11.54
C LEU A 61 -7.85 2.99 -12.23
N TYR A 62 -8.62 2.22 -11.45
CA TYR A 62 -9.71 1.40 -11.99
C TYR A 62 -10.71 2.26 -12.76
N ILE A 63 -11.24 3.32 -12.15
CA ILE A 63 -12.23 4.20 -12.77
C ILE A 63 -11.64 4.85 -14.04
N LEU A 64 -10.43 5.37 -13.95
CA LEU A 64 -9.73 6.02 -15.06
C LEU A 64 -9.59 5.07 -16.26
N PHE A 65 -9.05 3.88 -16.05
CA PHE A 65 -8.82 2.93 -17.15
C PHE A 65 -10.12 2.33 -17.67
N ARG A 66 -11.14 2.16 -16.82
CA ARG A 66 -12.47 1.72 -17.26
C ARG A 66 -13.10 2.75 -18.20
N GLN A 67 -13.02 4.03 -17.84
CA GLN A 67 -13.54 5.12 -18.68
C GLN A 67 -12.74 5.29 -19.97
N LEU A 68 -11.41 5.23 -19.90
CA LEU A 68 -10.55 5.25 -21.08
C LEU A 68 -10.86 4.07 -22.02
N SER A 69 -11.00 2.86 -21.49
CA SER A 69 -11.41 1.67 -22.26
C SER A 69 -12.73 1.93 -22.98
N LEU A 70 -13.75 2.43 -22.28
CA LEU A 70 -15.06 2.75 -22.86
C LEU A 70 -14.96 3.78 -23.98
N PHE A 71 -14.23 4.88 -23.76
CA PHE A 71 -14.07 5.94 -24.75
C PHE A 71 -13.35 5.44 -26.01
N ILE A 72 -12.20 4.80 -25.85
CA ILE A 72 -11.41 4.32 -26.99
C ILE A 72 -12.15 3.22 -27.75
N ASN A 73 -12.78 2.27 -27.07
CA ASN A 73 -13.55 1.21 -27.73
C ASN A 73 -14.82 1.74 -28.41
N SER A 74 -15.30 2.91 -28.00
CA SER A 74 -16.42 3.62 -28.64
C SER A 74 -15.98 4.56 -29.78
N GLY A 75 -14.70 4.50 -30.17
CA GLY A 75 -14.13 5.30 -31.28
C GLY A 75 -13.82 6.75 -30.93
N ILE A 76 -13.87 7.14 -29.65
CA ILE A 76 -13.45 8.47 -29.21
C ILE A 76 -11.92 8.53 -29.21
N ASN A 77 -11.35 9.57 -29.83
CA ASN A 77 -9.90 9.80 -29.82
C ASN A 77 -9.40 10.07 -28.38
N ILE A 78 -8.18 9.61 -28.08
CA ILE A 78 -7.51 9.74 -26.78
C ILE A 78 -7.44 11.19 -26.29
N GLU A 79 -7.17 12.15 -27.18
CA GLU A 79 -7.12 13.57 -26.79
C GLU A 79 -8.47 14.05 -26.23
N LYS A 80 -9.57 13.69 -26.91
CA LYS A 80 -10.93 14.04 -26.49
C LYS A 80 -11.35 13.30 -25.22
N ALA A 81 -10.87 12.07 -25.02
CA ALA A 81 -11.04 11.37 -23.74
C ALA A 81 -10.39 12.16 -22.59
N PHE A 82 -9.15 12.63 -22.76
CA PHE A 82 -8.44 13.46 -21.78
C PHE A 82 -8.97 14.89 -21.65
N GLU A 83 -9.82 15.36 -22.56
CA GLU A 83 -10.59 16.59 -22.39
C GLU A 83 -11.76 16.41 -21.41
N ILE A 84 -12.41 15.24 -21.42
CA ILE A 84 -13.59 14.95 -20.59
C ILE A 84 -13.20 14.50 -19.18
N LEU A 85 -12.20 13.61 -19.08
CA LEU A 85 -11.81 12.95 -17.82
C LEU A 85 -11.50 13.90 -16.64
N PRO A 86 -10.78 15.04 -16.80
CA PRO A 86 -10.41 15.89 -15.68
C PRO A 86 -11.58 16.37 -14.81
N SER A 87 -12.76 16.57 -15.42
CA SER A 87 -13.98 17.02 -14.75
C SER A 87 -14.59 15.97 -13.82
N GLN A 88 -14.25 14.70 -14.00
CA GLN A 88 -14.82 13.57 -13.26
C GLN A 88 -13.97 13.15 -12.05
N PHE A 89 -12.79 13.73 -11.89
CA PHE A 89 -11.86 13.43 -10.80
C PHE A 89 -11.74 14.61 -9.83
N PRO A 90 -11.36 14.35 -8.56
CA PRO A 90 -10.99 15.41 -7.63
C PRO A 90 -9.95 16.37 -8.21
N LYS A 91 -10.00 17.65 -7.82
CA LYS A 91 -9.20 18.75 -8.42
C LYS A 91 -7.71 18.45 -8.59
N ASP A 92 -7.11 17.74 -7.64
CA ASP A 92 -5.69 17.37 -7.68
C ASP A 92 -5.37 16.35 -8.78
N LYS A 93 -6.22 15.35 -8.98
CA LYS A 93 -6.08 14.35 -10.06
C LYS A 93 -6.55 14.90 -11.40
N GLY A 94 -7.59 15.72 -11.40
CA GLY A 94 -8.07 16.42 -12.59
C GLY A 94 -6.96 17.27 -13.22
N LYS A 95 -6.18 17.97 -12.39
CA LYS A 95 -5.00 18.72 -12.87
C LYS A 95 -3.98 17.82 -13.57
N ILE A 96 -3.64 16.67 -12.99
CA ILE A 96 -2.70 15.71 -13.60
C ILE A 96 -3.21 15.23 -14.98
N LEU A 97 -4.51 14.99 -15.09
CA LEU A 97 -5.12 14.57 -16.36
C LEU A 97 -5.16 15.71 -17.38
N SER A 98 -5.34 16.96 -16.95
CA SER A 98 -5.21 18.15 -17.81
C SER A 98 -3.78 18.35 -18.30
N ASP A 99 -2.77 18.15 -17.44
CA ASP A 99 -1.36 18.24 -17.83
C ASP A 99 -1.02 17.20 -18.92
N ILE A 100 -1.59 15.99 -18.82
CA ILE A 100 -1.47 14.96 -19.87
C ILE A 100 -2.15 15.40 -21.16
N ARG A 101 -3.38 15.92 -21.09
CA ARG A 101 -4.11 16.44 -22.27
C ARG A 101 -3.28 17.50 -22.99
N ASP A 102 -2.68 18.43 -22.25
CA ASP A 102 -1.92 19.53 -22.82
C ASP A 102 -0.61 19.03 -23.47
N SER A 103 0.00 17.97 -22.90
CA SER A 103 1.17 17.29 -23.48
C SER A 103 0.82 16.48 -24.75
N LEU A 104 -0.35 15.85 -24.80
CA LEU A 104 -0.86 15.19 -26.00
C LEU A 104 -1.13 16.18 -27.12
N ARG A 105 -1.71 17.35 -26.79
CA ARG A 105 -1.94 18.46 -27.74
C ARG A 105 -0.65 19.01 -28.32
N SER A 106 0.46 18.96 -27.57
CA SER A 106 1.78 19.34 -28.06
C SER A 106 2.46 18.25 -28.89
N GLY A 107 1.78 17.11 -29.15
CA GLY A 107 2.28 16.02 -29.96
C GLY A 107 3.15 15.00 -29.21
N SER A 108 3.14 15.01 -27.88
CA SER A 108 3.86 14.00 -27.08
C SER A 108 3.09 12.69 -27.05
N ASP A 109 3.79 11.56 -26.98
CA ASP A 109 3.16 10.26 -26.74
C ASP A 109 2.46 10.22 -25.37
N LEU A 110 1.38 9.46 -25.26
CA LEU A 110 0.62 9.28 -24.02
C LEU A 110 1.48 8.65 -22.93
N SER A 111 2.24 7.61 -23.25
CA SER A 111 3.09 6.92 -22.29
C SER A 111 4.14 7.85 -21.67
N ASP A 112 4.76 8.72 -22.47
CA ASP A 112 5.70 9.73 -22.01
C ASP A 112 5.01 10.85 -21.21
N SER A 113 3.86 11.31 -21.69
CA SER A 113 3.03 12.29 -20.96
C SER A 113 2.66 11.77 -19.57
N MET A 114 2.21 10.51 -19.47
CA MET A 114 1.90 9.86 -18.19
C MET A 114 3.16 9.70 -17.31
N LYS A 115 4.31 9.38 -17.90
CA LYS A 115 5.59 9.22 -17.18
C LYS A 115 6.07 10.53 -16.56
N MET A 116 5.93 11.66 -17.27
CA MET A 116 6.34 12.98 -16.78
C MET A 116 5.62 13.38 -15.48
N THR A 117 4.34 13.04 -15.35
CA THR A 117 3.57 13.31 -14.12
C THR A 117 4.16 12.60 -12.88
N GLY A 118 4.78 11.43 -13.08
CA GLY A 118 5.19 10.53 -12.00
C GLY A 118 4.05 10.06 -11.09
N ALA A 119 2.80 10.21 -11.51
CA ALA A 119 1.61 9.80 -10.78
C ALA A 119 1.24 8.33 -11.04
N PHE A 120 1.73 7.77 -12.16
CA PHE A 120 1.40 6.42 -12.61
C PHE A 120 2.52 5.41 -12.28
N PRO A 121 2.17 4.16 -11.92
CA PRO A 121 3.15 3.08 -11.79
C PRO A 121 3.79 2.71 -13.12
N SER A 122 5.03 2.21 -13.10
CA SER A 122 5.77 1.79 -14.30
C SER A 122 5.03 0.76 -15.16
N LEU A 123 4.18 -0.09 -14.55
CA LEU A 123 3.34 -1.06 -15.28
C LEU A 123 2.41 -0.39 -16.26
N VAL A 124 1.72 0.66 -15.79
CA VAL A 124 0.79 1.44 -16.61
C VAL A 124 1.56 2.05 -17.77
N ILE A 125 2.67 2.74 -17.49
CA ILE A 125 3.45 3.43 -18.50
C ILE A 125 3.91 2.46 -19.59
N ASN A 126 4.46 1.31 -19.22
CA ASN A 126 4.95 0.32 -20.18
C ASN A 126 3.82 -0.34 -20.98
N MET A 127 2.67 -0.63 -20.36
CA MET A 127 1.53 -1.19 -21.08
C MET A 127 0.91 -0.19 -22.05
N VAL A 128 0.78 1.07 -21.63
CA VAL A 128 0.29 2.15 -22.49
C VAL A 128 1.24 2.34 -23.67
N TYR A 129 2.56 2.37 -23.44
CA TYR A 129 3.56 2.42 -24.51
C TYR A 129 3.35 1.31 -25.54
N VAL A 130 3.14 0.07 -25.10
CA VAL A 130 2.86 -1.04 -26.02
C VAL A 130 1.52 -0.84 -26.73
N GLY A 131 0.49 -0.38 -26.02
CA GLY A 131 -0.82 -0.08 -26.60
C GLY A 131 -0.79 0.98 -27.68
N GLU A 132 0.01 2.03 -27.50
CA GLU A 132 0.24 3.08 -28.49
C GLU A 132 0.91 2.52 -29.75
N ASN A 133 2.01 1.79 -29.57
CA ASN A 133 2.79 1.24 -30.68
C ASN A 133 2.08 0.09 -31.44
N THR A 134 1.07 -0.52 -30.83
CA THR A 134 0.30 -1.63 -31.43
C THR A 134 -1.14 -1.25 -31.76
N SER A 135 -1.50 0.04 -31.63
CA SER A 135 -2.87 0.54 -31.81
C SER A 135 -3.92 -0.25 -31.01
N SER A 136 -3.55 -0.75 -29.84
CA SER A 136 -4.36 -1.64 -29.00
C SER A 136 -4.73 -1.03 -27.64
N LEU A 137 -4.64 0.31 -27.53
CA LEU A 137 -4.93 1.07 -26.32
C LEU A 137 -6.26 0.68 -25.65
N GLY A 138 -7.33 0.47 -26.42
CA GLY A 138 -8.63 0.05 -25.87
C GLY A 138 -8.55 -1.27 -25.09
N LYS A 139 -7.85 -2.27 -25.65
CA LYS A 139 -7.61 -3.58 -24.98
C LYS A 139 -6.69 -3.42 -23.76
N ILE A 140 -5.67 -2.57 -23.86
CA ILE A 140 -4.74 -2.30 -22.75
C ILE A 140 -5.46 -1.65 -21.58
N PHE A 141 -6.30 -0.64 -21.83
CA PHE A 141 -7.06 0.03 -20.78
C PHE A 141 -8.07 -0.91 -20.13
N ASP A 142 -8.70 -1.81 -20.90
CA ASP A 142 -9.59 -2.83 -20.33
C ASP A 142 -8.85 -3.76 -19.36
N LYS A 143 -7.68 -4.26 -19.78
CA LYS A 143 -6.82 -5.10 -18.93
C LYS A 143 -6.29 -4.38 -17.69
N LEU A 144 -5.91 -3.11 -17.83
CA LEU A 144 -5.49 -2.28 -16.69
C LEU A 144 -6.65 -2.05 -15.71
N SER A 145 -7.87 -1.81 -16.22
CA SER A 145 -9.08 -1.73 -15.41
C SER A 145 -9.29 -3.03 -14.62
N ASP A 146 -9.26 -4.18 -15.30
CA ASP A 146 -9.41 -5.51 -14.69
C ASP A 146 -8.35 -5.81 -13.63
N TYR A 147 -7.10 -5.39 -13.88
CA TYR A 147 -6.04 -5.48 -12.89
C TYR A 147 -6.35 -4.70 -11.61
N TYR A 148 -6.72 -3.42 -11.74
CA TYR A 148 -6.94 -2.56 -10.58
C TYR A 148 -8.22 -2.91 -9.82
N ILE A 149 -9.29 -3.37 -10.49
CA ILE A 149 -10.49 -3.87 -9.80
C ILE A 149 -10.20 -5.16 -9.03
N LYS A 150 -9.44 -6.12 -9.60
CA LYS A 150 -9.02 -7.33 -8.88
C LYS A 150 -8.18 -6.98 -7.66
N LYS A 151 -7.20 -6.08 -7.83
CA LYS A 151 -6.35 -5.61 -6.74
C LYS A 151 -7.14 -4.95 -5.61
N ARG A 152 -8.13 -4.12 -5.95
CA ARG A 152 -9.05 -3.48 -4.99
C ARG A 152 -9.90 -4.54 -4.28
N LYS A 153 -10.52 -5.48 -5.01
CA LYS A 153 -11.33 -6.57 -4.41
C LYS A 153 -10.53 -7.37 -3.41
N THR A 154 -9.28 -7.72 -3.72
CA THR A 154 -8.40 -8.42 -2.77
C THR A 154 -8.12 -7.59 -1.52
N GLN A 155 -7.83 -6.29 -1.68
CA GLN A 155 -7.63 -5.39 -0.54
C GLN A 155 -8.89 -5.23 0.32
N SER A 156 -10.05 -5.05 -0.30
CA SER A 156 -11.35 -4.95 0.39
C SER A 156 -11.65 -6.22 1.17
N LYS A 157 -11.48 -7.41 0.57
CA LYS A 157 -11.66 -8.69 1.27
C LYS A 157 -10.76 -8.81 2.51
N ILE A 158 -9.51 -8.36 2.42
CA ILE A 158 -8.59 -8.36 3.56
C ILE A 158 -9.09 -7.40 4.65
N ILE A 159 -9.49 -6.18 4.28
CA ILE A 159 -9.99 -5.17 5.23
C ILE A 159 -11.28 -5.66 5.91
N GLU A 160 -12.22 -6.21 5.15
CA GLU A 160 -13.48 -6.76 5.64
C GLU A 160 -13.24 -7.92 6.61
N ALA A 161 -12.32 -8.82 6.30
CA ALA A 161 -11.99 -9.94 7.17
C ALA A 161 -11.24 -9.50 8.45
N MET A 162 -10.52 -8.38 8.42
CA MET A 162 -9.85 -7.81 9.60
C MET A 162 -10.78 -6.99 10.49
N ALA A 163 -11.93 -6.56 10.00
CA ALA A 163 -12.86 -5.73 10.75
C ALA A 163 -13.34 -6.42 12.04
N TYR A 164 -13.72 -7.69 11.96
CA TYR A 164 -14.20 -8.45 13.13
C TYR A 164 -13.11 -8.62 14.22
N PRO A 165 -11.90 -9.12 13.91
CA PRO A 165 -10.78 -9.14 14.86
C PRO A 165 -10.49 -7.78 15.51
N CYS A 166 -10.52 -6.70 14.74
CA CYS A 166 -10.25 -5.35 15.26
C CYS A 166 -11.32 -4.88 16.24
N ILE A 167 -12.61 -5.01 15.90
CA ILE A 167 -13.73 -4.62 16.78
C ILE A 167 -13.66 -5.42 18.08
N LEU A 168 -13.45 -6.73 17.97
CA LEU A 168 -13.36 -7.63 19.11
C LEU A 168 -12.20 -7.21 20.01
N LEU A 169 -10.98 -7.04 19.47
CA LEU A 169 -9.81 -6.58 20.24
C LEU A 169 -10.02 -5.25 20.93
N VAL A 170 -10.58 -4.25 20.23
CA VAL A 170 -10.86 -2.92 20.81
C VAL A 170 -11.85 -3.06 21.98
N THR A 171 -12.90 -3.86 21.80
CA THR A 171 -13.90 -4.12 22.84
C THR A 171 -13.29 -4.88 24.02
N SER A 172 -12.42 -5.86 23.78
CA SER A 172 -11.70 -6.60 24.83
C SER A 172 -10.84 -5.65 25.66
N ILE A 173 -10.04 -4.81 25.00
CA ILE A 173 -9.13 -3.88 25.67
C ILE A 173 -9.94 -2.91 26.53
N PHE A 174 -11.07 -2.43 26.03
CA PHE A 174 -11.97 -1.57 26.79
C PHE A 174 -12.52 -2.27 28.04
N ILE A 175 -13.06 -3.48 27.90
CA ILE A 175 -13.60 -4.26 29.03
C ILE A 175 -12.52 -4.58 30.06
N ILE A 176 -11.34 -5.01 29.62
CA ILE A 176 -10.22 -5.34 30.51
C ILE A 176 -9.77 -4.09 31.29
N ASN A 177 -9.62 -2.95 30.63
CA ASN A 177 -9.27 -1.70 31.30
C ASN A 177 -10.35 -1.28 32.31
N PHE A 178 -11.63 -1.41 31.94
CA PHE A 178 -12.74 -1.11 32.84
C PHE A 178 -12.70 -1.99 34.10
N LEU A 179 -12.49 -3.30 33.96
CA LEU A 179 -12.38 -4.23 35.09
C LEU A 179 -11.17 -3.90 35.97
N ILE A 180 -10.01 -3.64 35.37
CA ILE A 180 -8.77 -3.36 36.12
C ILE A 180 -8.83 -2.03 36.85
N ILE A 181 -9.39 -0.98 36.26
CA ILE A 181 -9.40 0.37 36.83
C ILE A 181 -10.53 0.55 37.84
N ASN A 182 -11.72 0.00 37.58
CA ASN A 182 -12.90 0.25 38.42
C ASN A 182 -13.22 -0.90 39.36
N VAL A 183 -13.15 -2.14 38.87
CA VAL A 183 -13.62 -3.31 39.64
C VAL A 183 -12.53 -3.79 40.60
N ILE A 184 -11.31 -4.02 40.13
CA ILE A 184 -10.22 -4.56 40.96
C ILE A 184 -9.91 -3.68 42.19
N PRO A 185 -9.82 -2.33 42.12
CA PRO A 185 -9.50 -1.52 43.29
C PRO A 185 -10.59 -1.53 44.36
N SER A 186 -11.86 -1.62 43.94
CA SER A 186 -13.00 -1.71 44.86
C SER A 186 -12.88 -2.97 45.74
N PHE A 187 -12.45 -4.10 45.17
CA PHE A 187 -12.14 -5.30 45.96
C PHE A 187 -10.87 -5.14 46.79
N GLY A 188 -9.84 -4.50 46.24
CA GLY A 188 -8.59 -4.22 46.97
C GLY A 188 -8.82 -3.48 48.29
N GLN A 189 -9.75 -2.50 48.32
CA GLN A 189 -10.13 -1.78 49.54
C GLN A 189 -10.78 -2.70 50.58
N ILE A 190 -11.73 -3.54 50.16
CA ILE A 190 -12.40 -4.51 51.04
C ILE A 190 -11.42 -5.51 51.68
N PHE A 191 -10.38 -5.93 50.95
CA PHE A 191 -9.35 -6.83 51.48
C PHE A 191 -8.33 -6.11 52.38
N ALA A 192 -8.02 -4.84 52.10
CA ALA A 192 -7.12 -4.04 52.93
C ALA A 192 -7.71 -3.80 54.33
N ASP A 193 -9.02 -3.60 54.44
CA ASP A 193 -9.71 -3.35 55.71
C ASP A 193 -9.76 -4.59 56.62
N ASN A 194 -9.62 -5.79 56.05
CA ASN A 194 -9.69 -7.07 56.78
C ASN A 194 -8.32 -7.65 57.19
N ASN A 195 -7.21 -6.91 57.01
CA ASN A 195 -5.82 -7.37 57.27
C ASN A 195 -5.41 -8.69 56.57
N ASN A 196 -6.21 -9.18 55.63
CA ASN A 196 -5.94 -10.41 54.89
C ASN A 196 -5.07 -10.11 53.65
N LEU A 197 -4.13 -11.01 53.37
CA LEU A 197 -3.28 -10.92 52.18
C LEU A 197 -4.15 -11.03 50.92
N LEU A 198 -4.03 -10.05 50.03
CA LEU A 198 -4.67 -10.08 48.70
C LEU A 198 -4.36 -11.42 48.01
N PRO A 199 -5.38 -12.15 47.51
CA PRO A 199 -5.17 -13.40 46.81
C PRO A 199 -4.20 -13.27 45.63
N LEU A 200 -3.39 -14.30 45.44
CA LEU A 200 -2.30 -14.34 44.46
C LEU A 200 -2.71 -13.91 43.04
N PRO A 201 -3.90 -14.29 42.52
CA PRO A 201 -4.38 -13.84 41.21
C PRO A 201 -4.60 -12.32 41.11
N ILE A 202 -5.15 -11.68 42.16
CA ILE A 202 -5.34 -10.22 42.23
C ILE A 202 -3.99 -9.51 42.26
N ARG A 203 -3.02 -10.04 43.00
CA ARG A 203 -1.67 -9.47 43.09
C ARG A 203 -0.93 -9.53 41.74
N ILE A 204 -1.10 -10.61 40.97
CA ILE A 204 -0.57 -10.72 39.60
C ILE A 204 -1.23 -9.68 38.68
N LEU A 205 -2.56 -9.54 38.72
CA LEU A 205 -3.29 -8.56 37.91
C LEU A 205 -2.92 -7.11 38.24
N MET A 206 -2.80 -6.78 39.52
CA MET A 206 -2.36 -5.45 39.96
C MET A 206 -0.89 -5.18 39.56
N GLY A 207 -0.01 -6.18 39.66
CA GLY A 207 1.37 -6.08 39.19
C GLY A 207 1.46 -5.84 37.68
N PHE A 208 0.67 -6.58 36.90
CA PHE A 208 0.61 -6.41 35.45
C PHE A 208 -0.03 -5.08 35.04
N SER A 209 -1.11 -4.67 35.71
CA SER A 209 -1.75 -3.36 35.53
C SER A 209 -0.77 -2.22 35.79
N ASN A 210 -0.07 -2.23 36.93
CA ASN A 210 0.92 -1.21 37.25
C ASN A 210 2.10 -1.22 36.27
N PHE A 211 2.52 -2.38 35.79
CA PHE A 211 3.53 -2.49 34.73
C PHE A 211 3.03 -1.84 33.44
N VAL A 212 1.84 -2.20 32.96
CA VAL A 212 1.27 -1.65 31.74
C VAL A 212 1.01 -0.16 31.86
N TYR A 213 0.47 0.32 32.97
CA TYR A 213 0.19 1.74 33.19
C TYR A 213 1.47 2.57 33.28
N LYS A 214 2.49 2.09 34.01
CA LYS A 214 3.79 2.74 34.15
C LYS A 214 4.60 2.76 32.85
N TYR A 215 4.50 1.69 32.05
CA TYR A 215 5.26 1.54 30.81
C TYR A 215 4.41 1.74 29.55
N TYR A 216 3.16 2.19 29.63
CA TYR A 216 2.26 2.36 28.47
C TYR A 216 2.90 3.23 27.38
N LEU A 217 3.42 4.40 27.78
CA LEU A 217 4.15 5.30 26.89
C LEU A 217 5.42 4.63 26.34
N PHE A 218 6.14 3.87 27.16
CA PHE A 218 7.35 3.16 26.75
C PHE A 218 7.07 2.02 25.77
N ILE A 219 5.96 1.29 25.94
CA ILE A 219 5.51 0.21 25.05
C ILE A 219 5.11 0.78 23.69
N ILE A 220 4.38 1.89 23.67
CA ILE A 220 4.03 2.60 22.43
C ILE A 220 5.29 3.15 21.76
N LEU A 221 6.20 3.76 22.52
CA LEU A 221 7.45 4.26 21.98
C LEU A 221 8.33 3.12 21.43
N LEU A 222 8.37 1.97 22.12
CA LEU A 222 9.07 0.77 21.68
C LEU A 222 8.44 0.21 20.41
N LEU A 223 7.11 0.16 20.30
CA LEU A 223 6.42 -0.31 19.10
C LEU A 223 6.73 0.61 17.91
N ILE A 224 6.63 1.93 18.11
CA ILE A 224 6.99 2.94 17.10
C ILE A 224 8.47 2.82 16.73
N PHE A 225 9.34 2.59 17.70
CA PHE A 225 10.78 2.43 17.49
C PHE A 225 11.12 1.14 16.75
N VAL A 226 10.46 0.02 17.05
CA VAL A 226 10.59 -1.26 16.33
C VAL A 226 10.08 -1.11 14.90
N VAL A 227 8.94 -0.45 14.69
CA VAL A 227 8.42 -0.15 13.34
C VAL A 227 9.37 0.78 12.59
N ALA A 228 9.88 1.84 13.24
CA ALA A 228 10.83 2.76 12.65
C ALA A 228 12.16 2.07 12.30
N ILE A 229 12.68 1.21 13.18
CA ILE A 229 13.86 0.38 12.91
C ILE A 229 13.56 -0.60 11.79
N ALA A 230 12.41 -1.27 11.76
CA ALA A 230 12.06 -2.16 10.66
C ALA A 230 12.03 -1.40 9.31
N LEU A 231 11.49 -0.18 9.30
CA LEU A 231 11.46 0.69 8.11
C LEU A 231 12.86 1.18 7.71
N ILE A 232 13.73 1.51 8.67
CA ILE A 232 15.11 1.98 8.44
C ILE A 232 16.04 0.82 8.07
N HIS A 233 15.88 -0.35 8.68
CA HIS A 233 16.65 -1.55 8.41
C HIS A 233 16.30 -2.12 7.03
N ASN A 234 15.03 -2.03 6.61
CA ASN A 234 14.61 -2.33 5.25
C ASN A 234 15.27 -1.39 4.21
N LYS A 235 15.64 -0.16 4.60
CA LYS A 235 16.44 0.75 3.75
C LYS A 235 17.94 0.45 3.76
N LYS A 236 18.53 -0.03 4.86
CA LYS A 236 20.00 -0.20 5.03
C LYS A 236 20.53 -1.62 4.76
N LYS A 237 19.76 -2.68 4.98
CA LYS A 237 20.15 -4.09 4.70
C LYS A 237 19.01 -4.86 4.02
N PRO A 238 18.56 -4.45 2.82
CA PRO A 238 17.43 -5.08 2.14
C PRO A 238 17.68 -6.56 1.84
N LYS A 239 18.93 -6.95 1.49
CA LYS A 239 19.22 -8.29 0.99
C LYS A 239 19.02 -9.44 2.00
N THR A 240 19.36 -9.25 3.28
CA THR A 240 19.23 -10.30 4.31
C THR A 240 17.77 -10.53 4.74
N PHE A 241 17.00 -9.45 4.89
CA PHE A 241 15.56 -9.55 5.17
C PHE A 241 14.79 -10.10 3.97
N HIS A 242 15.12 -9.63 2.76
CA HIS A 242 14.54 -10.13 1.52
C HIS A 242 14.83 -11.61 1.28
N SER A 243 16.03 -12.11 1.61
CA SER A 243 16.36 -13.53 1.48
C SER A 243 15.69 -14.41 2.54
N LEU A 244 15.50 -13.90 3.76
CA LEU A 244 14.75 -14.60 4.81
C LEU A 244 13.27 -14.75 4.44
N LEU A 245 12.64 -13.70 3.91
CA LEU A 245 11.27 -13.75 3.40
C LEU A 245 11.12 -14.81 2.29
N LEU A 246 12.09 -14.92 1.39
CA LEU A 246 12.09 -15.91 0.30
C LEU A 246 12.18 -17.37 0.80
N LYS A 247 12.52 -17.64 2.07
CA LYS A 247 12.45 -18.99 2.65
C LYS A 247 11.03 -19.41 3.00
N SER A 248 10.11 -18.46 3.20
CA SER A 248 8.72 -18.77 3.53
C SER A 248 7.95 -19.31 2.31
N SER A 249 7.31 -20.47 2.48
CA SER A 249 6.46 -21.09 1.44
C SER A 249 5.33 -20.14 1.00
N TYR A 250 4.72 -19.41 1.93
CA TYR A 250 3.69 -18.41 1.63
C TYR A 250 4.26 -17.28 0.77
N TYR A 251 5.45 -16.78 1.08
CA TYR A 251 6.06 -15.70 0.31
C TYR A 251 6.41 -16.17 -1.12
N LYS A 252 7.02 -17.35 -1.29
CA LYS A 252 7.29 -17.92 -2.63
C LYS A 252 6.01 -18.06 -3.46
N MET A 253 4.92 -18.47 -2.82
CA MET A 253 3.61 -18.59 -3.48
C MET A 253 3.06 -17.23 -3.91
N THR A 254 3.12 -16.20 -3.06
CA THR A 254 2.71 -14.83 -3.45
C THR A 254 3.57 -14.27 -4.59
N ARG A 255 4.86 -14.59 -4.64
CA ARG A 255 5.74 -14.16 -5.74
C ARG A 255 5.46 -14.92 -7.03
N SER A 256 5.15 -16.22 -6.92
CA SER A 256 4.72 -17.05 -8.06
C SER A 256 3.40 -16.53 -8.63
N MET A 257 2.44 -16.17 -7.78
CA MET A 257 1.19 -15.50 -8.19
C MET A 257 1.46 -14.20 -8.93
N ASN A 258 2.28 -13.31 -8.35
CA ASN A 258 2.59 -12.02 -8.96
C ASN A 258 3.31 -12.18 -10.31
N LEU A 259 4.22 -13.15 -10.44
CA LEU A 259 4.87 -13.46 -11.72
C LEU A 259 3.83 -13.94 -12.73
N SER A 260 3.02 -14.95 -12.39
CA SER A 260 2.02 -15.49 -13.29
C SER A 260 1.01 -14.45 -13.74
N PHE A 261 0.52 -13.64 -12.81
CA PHE A 261 -0.42 -12.57 -13.09
C PHE A 261 0.18 -11.52 -14.03
N ASN A 262 1.40 -11.05 -13.74
CA ASN A 262 2.02 -10.02 -14.58
C ASN A 262 2.42 -10.58 -15.97
N MET A 263 2.85 -11.84 -16.05
CA MET A 263 3.14 -12.49 -17.33
C MET A 263 1.87 -12.69 -18.15
N ASP A 264 0.77 -13.18 -17.57
CA ASP A 264 -0.53 -13.29 -18.23
C ASP A 264 -0.97 -11.93 -18.80
N LEU A 265 -0.87 -10.88 -17.97
CA LEU A 265 -1.21 -9.52 -18.37
C LEU A 265 -0.36 -9.02 -19.55
N LEU A 266 0.97 -9.14 -19.46
CA LEU A 266 1.91 -8.61 -20.46
C LEU A 266 1.92 -9.46 -21.74
N LEU A 267 2.00 -10.78 -21.63
CA LEU A 267 1.97 -11.68 -22.78
C LEU A 267 0.64 -11.61 -23.51
N GLY A 268 -0.49 -11.56 -22.78
CA GLY A 268 -1.78 -11.36 -23.39
C GLY A 268 -1.90 -10.00 -24.08
N SER A 269 -1.10 -9.01 -23.69
CA SER A 269 -1.02 -7.68 -24.31
C SER A 269 -0.08 -7.64 -25.53
N GLY A 270 0.42 -8.79 -25.96
CA GLY A 270 1.25 -8.93 -27.16
C GLY A 270 2.75 -8.74 -26.93
N LEU A 271 3.20 -8.58 -25.68
CA LEU A 271 4.63 -8.50 -25.39
C LEU A 271 5.28 -9.88 -25.48
N THR A 272 6.56 -9.89 -25.83
CA THR A 272 7.43 -11.07 -25.78
C THR A 272 7.80 -11.42 -24.33
N VAL A 273 8.25 -12.64 -24.09
CA VAL A 273 8.61 -13.15 -22.75
C VAL A 273 9.77 -12.35 -22.14
N ASP A 274 10.80 -12.06 -22.94
CA ASP A 274 11.98 -11.29 -22.53
C ASP A 274 11.60 -9.85 -22.14
N ARG A 275 10.78 -9.18 -22.96
CA ARG A 275 10.34 -7.81 -22.66
C ARG A 275 9.42 -7.78 -21.45
N SER A 276 8.54 -8.78 -21.31
CA SER A 276 7.67 -8.92 -20.15
C SER A 276 8.48 -9.10 -18.86
N LEU A 277 9.51 -9.95 -18.89
CA LEU A 277 10.38 -10.20 -17.75
C LEU A 277 11.23 -8.98 -17.37
N GLU A 278 11.71 -8.21 -18.35
CA GLU A 278 12.43 -6.95 -18.12
C GLU A 278 11.54 -5.91 -17.40
N ILE A 279 10.29 -5.78 -17.86
CA ILE A 279 9.27 -4.92 -17.26
C ILE A 279 9.00 -5.37 -15.81
N ILE A 280 8.77 -6.66 -15.58
CA ILE A 280 8.54 -7.22 -14.23
C ILE A 280 9.75 -6.97 -13.31
N SER A 281 10.97 -7.19 -13.80
CA SER A 281 12.21 -6.93 -13.06
C SER A 281 12.34 -5.46 -12.63
N SER A 282 11.96 -4.53 -13.50
CA SER A 282 12.01 -3.08 -13.20
C SER A 282 11.05 -2.66 -12.08
N MET A 283 9.94 -3.40 -11.91
CA MET A 283 8.91 -3.12 -10.90
C MET A 283 9.13 -3.82 -9.57
N GLU A 284 10.01 -4.83 -9.55
CA GLU A 284 10.25 -5.62 -8.35
C GLU A 284 10.95 -4.76 -7.29
N LYS A 285 10.31 -4.67 -6.12
CA LYS A 285 10.82 -3.90 -4.98
C LYS A 285 11.83 -4.69 -4.17
N ASN A 286 11.73 -6.02 -4.20
CA ASN A 286 12.67 -6.89 -3.52
C ASN A 286 13.97 -7.00 -4.34
N SER A 287 15.05 -6.40 -3.85
CA SER A 287 16.35 -6.37 -4.53
C SER A 287 16.90 -7.76 -4.89
N VAL A 288 16.70 -8.76 -4.03
CA VAL A 288 17.15 -10.14 -4.28
C VAL A 288 16.35 -10.77 -5.42
N LEU A 289 15.04 -10.57 -5.41
CA LEU A 289 14.18 -11.08 -6.48
C LEU A 289 14.40 -10.35 -7.80
N LYS A 290 14.71 -9.05 -7.76
CA LYS A 290 15.11 -8.27 -8.92
C LYS A 290 16.39 -8.82 -9.55
N GLU A 291 17.42 -9.08 -8.76
CA GLU A 291 18.67 -9.73 -9.22
C GLU A 291 18.37 -11.09 -9.85
N LYS A 292 17.49 -11.89 -9.24
CA LYS A 292 17.08 -13.19 -9.78
C LYS A 292 16.31 -13.07 -11.10
N TYR A 293 15.43 -12.09 -11.26
CA TYR A 293 14.79 -11.82 -12.55
C TYR A 293 15.79 -11.38 -13.62
N GLN A 294 16.80 -10.58 -13.27
CA GLN A 294 17.85 -10.17 -14.19
C GLN A 294 18.73 -11.35 -14.62
N GLU A 295 19.02 -12.27 -13.70
CA GLU A 295 19.74 -13.51 -13.99
C GLU A 295 18.96 -14.39 -14.99
N ILE A 296 17.64 -14.57 -14.75
CA ILE A 296 16.76 -15.31 -15.66
C ILE A 296 16.71 -14.62 -17.04
N LEU A 297 16.57 -13.29 -17.07
CA LEU A 297 16.53 -12.52 -18.30
C LEU A 297 17.84 -12.65 -19.11
N PHE A 298 18.99 -12.63 -18.44
CA PHE A 298 20.29 -12.82 -19.08
C PHE A 298 20.41 -14.19 -19.72
N LYS A 299 20.00 -15.25 -19.01
CA LYS A 299 19.97 -16.63 -19.53
C LYS A 299 19.03 -16.77 -20.71
N LEU A 300 17.81 -16.23 -20.60
CA LEU A 300 16.83 -16.23 -21.68
C LEU A 300 17.36 -15.53 -22.94
N LYS A 301 18.01 -14.36 -22.79
CA LYS A 301 18.65 -13.64 -23.91
C LYS A 301 19.85 -14.39 -24.50
N SER A 302 20.47 -15.27 -23.72
CA SER A 302 21.57 -16.14 -24.15
C SER A 302 21.08 -17.43 -24.82
N GLY A 303 19.76 -17.64 -24.92
CA GLY A 303 19.14 -18.81 -25.56
C GLY A 303 18.81 -19.97 -24.62
N ASP A 304 19.05 -19.84 -23.31
CA ASP A 304 18.60 -20.85 -22.34
C ASP A 304 17.07 -20.82 -22.18
N PRO A 305 16.40 -21.98 -22.00
CA PRO A 305 14.97 -22.02 -21.70
C PRO A 305 14.59 -21.27 -20.42
N LEU A 306 13.44 -20.60 -20.43
CA LEU A 306 12.88 -19.88 -19.28
C LEU A 306 12.72 -20.78 -18.05
N TYR A 307 12.27 -22.03 -18.24
CA TYR A 307 12.09 -22.95 -17.12
C TYR A 307 13.40 -23.24 -16.38
N LYS A 308 14.51 -23.36 -17.11
CA LYS A 308 15.83 -23.68 -16.55
C LYS A 308 16.36 -22.51 -15.71
N GLY A 309 16.29 -21.29 -16.26
CA GLY A 309 16.62 -20.07 -15.50
C GLY A 309 15.74 -19.93 -14.25
N SER A 310 14.45 -20.21 -14.37
CA SER A 310 13.49 -20.15 -13.25
C SER A 310 13.77 -21.21 -12.17
N GLN A 311 14.21 -22.40 -12.57
CA GLN A 311 14.59 -23.49 -11.67
C GLN A 311 15.85 -23.14 -10.86
N GLU A 312 16.89 -22.66 -11.54
CA GLU A 312 18.16 -22.28 -10.92
C GLU A 312 18.02 -21.06 -10.00
N ALA A 313 17.09 -20.15 -10.30
CA ALA A 313 16.79 -19.02 -9.44
C ALA A 313 16.23 -19.45 -8.07
N GLY A 314 15.51 -20.57 -7.97
CA GLY A 314 15.03 -21.17 -6.71
C GLY A 314 13.99 -20.35 -5.93
N VAL A 315 13.44 -19.30 -6.53
CA VAL A 315 12.52 -18.32 -5.90
C VAL A 315 11.04 -18.60 -6.16
N PHE A 316 10.72 -19.45 -7.15
CA PHE A 316 9.34 -19.80 -7.50
C PHE A 316 8.93 -21.16 -6.93
N SER A 317 7.63 -21.42 -6.92
CA SER A 317 7.11 -22.74 -6.58
C SER A 317 7.50 -23.78 -7.65
N LYS A 318 7.67 -25.04 -7.23
CA LYS A 318 7.96 -26.15 -8.16
C LYS A 318 6.88 -26.30 -9.22
N VAL A 319 5.61 -26.12 -8.85
CA VAL A 319 4.46 -26.22 -9.76
C VAL A 319 4.55 -25.17 -10.87
N LEU A 320 4.91 -23.91 -10.53
CA LEU A 320 5.08 -22.88 -11.54
C LEU A 320 6.20 -23.22 -12.52
N VAL A 321 7.35 -23.65 -12.02
CA VAL A 321 8.51 -24.01 -12.87
C VAL A 321 8.16 -25.18 -13.80
N SER A 322 7.48 -26.21 -13.30
CA SER A 322 7.00 -27.34 -14.11
C SER A 322 6.02 -26.89 -15.20
N MET A 323 5.10 -25.98 -14.88
CA MET A 323 4.13 -25.49 -15.86
C MET A 323 4.79 -24.59 -16.91
N ILE A 324 5.75 -23.74 -16.51
CA ILE A 324 6.57 -22.98 -17.46
C ILE A 324 7.27 -23.92 -18.45
N ARG A 325 7.84 -25.03 -17.97
CA ARG A 325 8.46 -26.03 -18.85
C ARG A 325 7.46 -26.58 -19.86
N VAL A 326 6.27 -27.00 -19.42
CA VAL A 326 5.21 -27.51 -20.31
C VAL A 326 4.79 -26.44 -21.34
N GLY A 327 4.62 -25.19 -20.90
CA GLY A 327 4.27 -24.08 -21.78
C GLY A 327 5.35 -23.74 -22.79
N GLU A 328 6.61 -23.87 -22.41
CA GLU A 328 7.75 -23.63 -23.30
C GLU A 328 7.91 -24.75 -24.33
N GLU A 329 7.81 -26.01 -23.91
CA GLU A 329 7.85 -27.19 -24.80
C GLU A 329 6.67 -27.22 -25.79
N SER A 330 5.50 -26.71 -25.39
CA SER A 330 4.29 -26.64 -26.23
C SER A 330 4.07 -25.28 -26.89
N SER A 331 4.99 -24.32 -26.73
CA SER A 331 4.84 -22.94 -27.22
C SER A 331 3.55 -22.22 -26.76
N SER A 332 3.00 -22.61 -25.62
CA SER A 332 1.74 -22.11 -25.02
C SER A 332 1.95 -21.35 -23.70
N LEU A 333 3.08 -20.65 -23.58
CA LEU A 333 3.43 -19.92 -22.35
C LEU A 333 2.35 -18.92 -21.90
N ARG A 334 1.66 -18.26 -22.84
CA ARG A 334 0.58 -17.31 -22.53
C ARG A 334 -0.56 -18.01 -21.80
N GLU A 335 -1.03 -19.13 -22.34
CA GLU A 335 -2.11 -19.93 -21.79
C GLU A 335 -1.72 -20.48 -20.42
N ILE A 336 -0.50 -20.99 -20.29
CA ILE A 336 0.03 -21.48 -19.01
C ILE A 336 0.06 -20.39 -17.95
N PHE A 337 0.56 -19.18 -18.25
CA PHE A 337 0.58 -18.10 -17.27
C PHE A 337 -0.83 -17.66 -16.87
N SER A 338 -1.79 -17.71 -17.79
CA SER A 338 -3.21 -17.46 -17.50
C SER A 338 -3.81 -18.48 -16.54
N ILE A 339 -3.58 -19.77 -16.80
CA ILE A 339 -3.98 -20.88 -15.92
C ILE A 339 -3.33 -20.73 -14.55
N MET A 340 -2.02 -20.47 -14.51
CA MET A 340 -1.28 -20.34 -13.25
C MET A 340 -1.67 -19.09 -12.45
N SER A 341 -2.01 -18.00 -13.13
CA SER A 341 -2.54 -16.78 -12.51
C SER A 341 -3.84 -17.09 -11.76
N SER A 342 -4.76 -17.80 -12.42
CA SER A 342 -6.05 -18.20 -11.85
C SER A 342 -5.88 -19.21 -10.71
N TYR A 343 -5.03 -20.24 -10.90
CA TYR A 343 -4.70 -21.23 -9.89
C TYR A 343 -4.15 -20.59 -8.59
N TYR A 344 -3.19 -19.68 -8.70
CA TYR A 344 -2.65 -19.01 -7.51
C TYR A 344 -3.61 -18.01 -6.88
N GLU A 345 -4.47 -17.37 -7.67
CA GLU A 345 -5.54 -16.51 -7.17
C GLU A 345 -6.50 -17.31 -6.26
N GLU A 346 -6.94 -18.49 -6.71
CA GLU A 346 -7.79 -19.39 -5.94
C GLU A 346 -7.08 -19.94 -4.69
N GLU A 347 -5.85 -20.45 -4.83
CA GLU A 347 -5.10 -21.03 -3.72
C GLU A 347 -4.76 -19.97 -2.65
N LEU A 348 -4.41 -18.74 -3.03
CA LEU A 348 -4.22 -17.64 -2.06
C LEU A 348 -5.53 -17.25 -1.38
N ASN A 349 -6.62 -17.14 -2.13
CA ASN A 349 -7.92 -16.81 -1.55
C ASN A 349 -8.35 -17.88 -0.54
N SER A 350 -8.21 -19.16 -0.87
CA SER A 350 -8.51 -20.29 0.03
C SER A 350 -7.64 -20.27 1.29
N ARG A 351 -6.32 -20.06 1.15
CA ARG A 351 -5.42 -19.95 2.31
C ARG A 351 -5.73 -18.74 3.18
N ASN A 352 -5.97 -17.58 2.57
CA ASN A 352 -6.31 -16.37 3.31
C ASN A 352 -7.63 -16.56 4.06
N GLN A 353 -8.66 -17.15 3.44
CA GLN A 353 -9.93 -17.46 4.10
C GLN A 353 -9.74 -18.41 5.28
N LYS A 354 -8.89 -19.45 5.16
CA LYS A 354 -8.57 -20.35 6.28
C LYS A 354 -7.87 -19.62 7.43
N ILE A 355 -6.85 -18.81 7.11
CA ILE A 355 -6.10 -18.05 8.12
C ILE A 355 -7.05 -17.08 8.85
N LEU A 356 -7.83 -16.30 8.09
CA LEU A 356 -8.77 -15.32 8.63
C LEU A 356 -9.91 -15.96 9.40
N GLY A 357 -10.44 -17.09 8.93
CA GLY A 357 -11.50 -17.84 9.60
C GLY A 357 -11.06 -18.41 10.96
N LEU A 358 -9.79 -18.80 11.10
CA LEU A 358 -9.23 -19.28 12.36
C LEU A 358 -8.95 -18.15 13.37
N MET A 359 -8.78 -16.90 12.91
CA MET A 359 -8.51 -15.77 13.81
C MET A 359 -9.65 -15.54 14.81
N GLY A 360 -10.91 -15.70 14.38
CA GLY A 360 -12.08 -15.51 15.24
C GLY A 360 -12.08 -16.44 16.46
N PRO A 361 -12.11 -17.78 16.27
CA PRO A 361 -12.07 -18.74 17.36
C PRO A 361 -10.85 -18.59 18.29
N ILE A 362 -9.67 -18.36 17.73
CA ILE A 362 -8.44 -18.16 18.52
C ILE A 362 -8.59 -16.93 19.43
N LEU A 363 -9.10 -15.81 18.89
CA LEU A 363 -9.32 -14.60 19.68
C LEU A 363 -10.36 -14.80 20.78
N ILE A 364 -11.45 -15.52 20.50
CA ILE A 364 -12.48 -15.83 21.50
C ILE A 364 -11.91 -16.69 22.63
N ILE A 365 -11.11 -17.71 22.32
CA ILE A 365 -10.48 -18.58 23.33
C ILE A 365 -9.52 -17.76 24.21
N ILE A 366 -8.68 -16.92 23.59
CA ILE A 366 -7.77 -16.04 24.34
C ILE A 366 -8.56 -15.08 25.23
N MET A 367 -9.63 -14.47 24.72
CA MET A 367 -10.50 -13.60 25.53
C MET A 367 -11.16 -14.34 26.68
N ALA A 368 -11.69 -15.54 26.43
CA ALA A 368 -12.34 -16.35 27.45
C ALA A 368 -11.35 -16.72 28.57
N LEU A 369 -10.10 -17.05 28.22
CA LEU A 369 -9.03 -17.29 29.20
C LEU A 369 -8.73 -16.03 30.02
N ILE A 370 -8.58 -14.87 29.37
CA ILE A 370 -8.27 -13.60 30.08
C ILE A 370 -9.42 -13.19 30.99
N ILE A 371 -10.65 -13.16 30.49
CA ILE A 371 -11.83 -12.77 31.26
C ILE A 371 -12.09 -13.79 32.36
N GLY A 372 -12.01 -15.08 32.06
CA GLY A 372 -12.14 -16.15 33.04
C GLY A 372 -11.12 -16.04 34.17
N PHE A 373 -9.86 -15.72 33.84
CA PHE A 373 -8.83 -15.45 34.84
C PHE A 373 -9.17 -14.25 35.73
N ILE A 374 -9.70 -13.16 35.16
CA ILE A 374 -10.13 -11.98 35.93
C ILE A 374 -11.30 -12.33 36.86
N VAL A 375 -12.32 -13.03 36.35
CA VAL A 375 -13.50 -13.42 37.15
C VAL A 375 -13.09 -14.37 38.28
N LEU A 376 -12.26 -15.38 38.01
CA LEU A 376 -11.72 -16.27 39.05
C LEU A 376 -10.90 -15.50 40.09
N SER A 377 -10.12 -14.51 39.66
CA SER A 377 -9.36 -13.67 40.58
C SER A 377 -10.24 -12.90 41.55
N ILE A 378 -11.46 -12.54 41.15
CA ILE A 378 -12.45 -11.87 42.00
C ILE A 378 -13.24 -12.89 42.84
N ALA A 379 -13.65 -14.01 42.24
CA ALA A 379 -14.54 -14.98 42.88
C ALA A 379 -13.87 -15.80 43.98
N LEU A 380 -12.61 -16.20 43.80
CA LEU A 380 -11.84 -16.95 44.82
C LEU A 380 -11.84 -16.24 46.19
N PRO A 381 -11.46 -14.94 46.28
CA PRO A 381 -11.53 -14.19 47.52
C PRO A 381 -12.90 -14.17 48.18
N ILE A 382 -13.99 -14.11 47.39
CA ILE A 382 -15.36 -14.11 47.91
C ILE A 382 -15.67 -15.46 48.58
N PHE A 383 -15.29 -16.57 47.95
CA PHE A 383 -15.48 -17.90 48.54
C PHE A 383 -14.66 -18.09 49.82
N ASP A 384 -13.42 -17.59 49.85
CA ASP A 384 -12.58 -17.64 51.04
C ASP A 384 -13.18 -16.83 52.20
N MET A 385 -13.77 -15.65 51.92
CA MET A 385 -14.48 -14.86 52.93
C MET A 385 -15.73 -15.57 53.44
N VAL A 386 -16.53 -16.17 52.56
CA VAL A 386 -17.76 -16.88 52.96
C VAL A 386 -17.47 -18.13 53.78
N ASN A 387 -16.35 -18.82 53.53
CA ASN A 387 -15.95 -20.01 54.30
C ASN A 387 -15.20 -19.67 55.62
N GLN A 388 -14.82 -18.40 55.83
CA GLN A 388 -14.21 -17.92 57.09
C GLN A 388 -15.23 -17.41 58.12
N PHE A 389 -16.48 -17.19 57.69
CA PHE A 389 -17.65 -17.07 58.56
C PHE A 389 -18.34 -18.42 58.70
#